data_AF-A0A0D2C4V8-F1
#
_entry.id   AF-A0A0D2C4V8-F1
#
_cell.length_a   1.000
_cell.length_b   1.000
_cell.length_c   1.000
_cell.angle_alpha   90.00
_cell.angle_beta   90.00
_cell.angle_gamma   90.00
#
_symmetry.space_group_name_H-M   'P 1'
#
loop_
_entity.id
_entity.type
_entity.pdbx_description
1 polymer ?
#
loop_
_entity_poly.entity_id
_entity_poly.type
_entity_poly.pdbx_seq_one_letter_code
_entity_poly.pdbx_strand_id
1 'polypeptide(L)'
;MSVLVSFQPGHAVILLVIVVAIPLISRLVRKSKYRYPPGPKGIPVFGNLFQLPPKYPSAQLMEWGKQYGDLYVQLQPYSTCRGLIIDFEAGVDGDFRFTVQLGARRWVFLNSMETARELLDRRGRLYIGRPEFPVTQDILSGGNRIVMMTHTERWRNLRKIMHQLLMASNSETYKPFQDVESRALVWQYLKEPDKFYEHGARFANSGICCFHQSCLWLTIDAAVIFSVVFGRRTSMRDQNVQLLFSTIEDFLGSQASPSTSLVEQFPWLVKLIPRPLQWFRPEAERIYKKTLGVYAAFLDDLEQRIKDGQDPKCFARDMTELANKYGFDDAQKYFCAGSIIEAGSDTTRNQINILLAAAAKFPAWVVTAQSQLDEVCGKASRLPSFEDWDQLPYIVAVIKESLRWRPNMTGSGTPRALIEDDTYGGFVFEKGTTFSYNHFAISHNEKEFPRNEVFLPERFLNADLQDMLKGHLGFGAGPDASGLIAHRTADCTQRILPKNLNQPTHTNETYFAFMCAGAAFVKSLKFALDDDPMVDEVARKVMLHMSSDGETVAGPYNNEYFIVLSMTEDGTKIKEITEFLDSRTFLWVTEAIQKVIKESQEQA
;
A
#
# COMPACT_ATOMS: atom_id res chain seq x y z
N MET A 1 -11.81 -5.40 -66.16
CA MET A 1 -10.34 -5.51 -66.10
C MET A 1 -9.90 -5.07 -64.71
N SER A 2 -9.61 -6.04 -63.86
CA SER A 2 -9.23 -5.85 -62.46
C SER A 2 -7.71 -5.60 -62.40
N VAL A 3 -7.29 -4.38 -62.08
CA VAL A 3 -5.86 -4.07 -61.86
C VAL A 3 -5.51 -4.48 -60.44
N LEU A 4 -5.03 -5.71 -60.29
CA LEU A 4 -4.33 -6.17 -59.09
C LEU A 4 -2.96 -5.48 -59.06
N VAL A 5 -2.84 -4.42 -58.27
CA VAL A 5 -1.55 -3.82 -57.93
C VAL A 5 -0.77 -4.83 -57.10
N SER A 6 0.22 -5.47 -57.72
CA SER A 6 1.16 -6.37 -57.06
C SER A 6 2.04 -5.57 -56.09
N PHE A 7 1.67 -5.50 -54.83
CA PHE A 7 2.56 -4.99 -53.78
C PHE A 7 3.72 -5.97 -53.61
N GLN A 8 4.89 -5.63 -54.13
CA GLN A 8 6.10 -6.41 -53.88
C GLN A 8 6.46 -6.36 -52.38
N PRO A 9 6.86 -7.49 -51.76
CA PRO A 9 7.14 -7.58 -50.31
C PRO A 9 8.12 -6.52 -49.79
N GLY A 10 9.07 -6.08 -50.63
CA GLY A 10 10.05 -5.05 -50.28
C GLY A 10 9.44 -3.68 -49.98
N HIS A 11 8.33 -3.29 -50.64
CA HIS A 11 7.69 -1.99 -50.41
C HIS A 11 6.98 -1.93 -49.06
N ALA A 12 6.41 -3.04 -48.60
CA ALA A 12 5.81 -3.14 -47.27
C ALA A 12 6.86 -3.04 -46.16
N VAL A 13 8.05 -3.63 -46.36
CA VAL A 13 9.18 -3.54 -45.42
C VAL A 13 9.73 -2.10 -45.37
N ILE A 14 9.87 -1.44 -46.52
CA ILE A 14 10.32 -0.05 -46.59
C ILE A 14 9.30 0.90 -45.93
N LEU A 15 8.00 0.70 -46.16
CA LEU A 15 6.94 1.46 -45.48
C LEU A 15 6.97 1.23 -43.96
N LEU A 16 7.15 -0.01 -43.50
CA LEU A 16 7.27 -0.32 -42.09
C LEU A 16 8.50 0.36 -41.46
N VAL A 17 9.65 0.32 -42.14
CA VAL A 17 10.88 0.99 -41.70
C VAL A 17 10.68 2.50 -41.66
N ILE A 18 10.02 3.11 -42.65
CA ILE A 18 9.75 4.55 -42.68
C ILE A 18 8.78 4.96 -41.57
N VAL A 19 7.69 4.19 -41.38
CA VAL A 19 6.66 4.46 -40.35
C VAL A 19 7.18 4.23 -38.94
N VAL A 20 8.17 3.34 -38.74
CA VAL A 20 8.79 3.10 -37.42
C VAL A 20 10.00 4.02 -37.20
N ALA A 21 10.86 4.21 -38.20
CA ALA A 21 12.11 4.95 -38.07
C ALA A 21 11.90 6.47 -38.06
N ILE A 22 10.94 7.03 -38.79
CA ILE A 22 10.72 8.49 -38.79
C ILE A 22 10.21 8.99 -37.43
N PRO A 23 9.21 8.37 -36.77
CA PRO A 23 8.84 8.73 -35.41
C PRO A 23 9.99 8.51 -34.42
N LEU A 24 10.77 7.44 -34.60
CA LEU A 24 11.92 7.13 -33.75
C LEU A 24 13.01 8.22 -33.87
N ILE A 25 13.39 8.59 -35.09
CA ILE A 25 14.35 9.64 -35.37
C ILE A 25 13.80 11.00 -34.92
N SER A 26 12.53 11.30 -35.13
CA SER A 26 11.91 12.55 -34.66
C SER A 26 11.90 12.67 -33.12
N ARG A 27 11.70 11.55 -32.40
CA ARG A 27 11.81 11.47 -30.94
C ARG A 27 13.26 11.58 -30.46
N LEU A 28 14.22 11.05 -31.22
CA LEU A 28 15.64 11.12 -30.91
C LEU A 28 16.25 12.51 -31.19
N VAL A 29 15.70 13.26 -32.16
CA VAL A 29 16.21 14.57 -32.59
C VAL A 29 15.54 15.74 -31.86
N ARG A 30 14.31 15.61 -31.34
CA ARG A 30 13.70 16.66 -30.51
C ARG A 30 14.38 16.72 -29.14
N LYS A 31 14.95 17.89 -28.79
CA LYS A 31 15.28 18.22 -27.40
C LYS A 31 13.98 18.17 -26.57
N SER A 32 13.85 17.12 -25.78
CA SER A 32 12.74 16.97 -24.85
C SER A 32 12.75 18.10 -23.81
N LYS A 33 11.59 18.72 -23.54
CA LYS A 33 11.42 19.64 -22.41
C LYS A 33 11.62 18.93 -21.06
N TYR A 34 11.37 17.62 -21.03
CA TYR A 34 11.52 16.77 -19.86
C TYR A 34 12.99 16.51 -19.56
N ARG A 35 13.34 16.63 -18.27
CA ARG A 35 14.69 16.43 -17.73
C ARG A 35 14.58 15.40 -16.63
N TYR A 36 15.14 14.23 -16.85
CA TYR A 36 15.07 13.12 -15.92
C TYR A 36 16.37 12.99 -15.11
N PRO A 37 16.32 12.42 -13.89
CA PRO A 37 17.50 11.99 -13.17
C PRO A 37 18.41 11.10 -14.03
N PRO A 38 19.74 11.14 -13.81
CA PRO A 38 20.68 10.31 -14.55
C PRO A 38 20.36 8.82 -14.38
N GLY A 39 20.85 7.98 -15.29
CA GLY A 39 20.63 6.54 -15.21
C GLY A 39 21.34 5.79 -16.33
N PRO A 40 21.28 4.44 -16.31
CA PRO A 40 21.97 3.62 -17.28
C PRO A 40 21.49 3.92 -18.70
N LYS A 41 22.44 4.04 -19.64
CA LYS A 41 22.10 4.22 -21.06
C LYS A 41 21.45 2.95 -21.61
N GLY A 42 20.19 3.09 -22.02
CA GLY A 42 19.42 2.01 -22.61
C GLY A 42 19.72 1.78 -24.10
N ILE A 43 19.40 0.59 -24.58
CA ILE A 43 19.40 0.22 -25.99
C ILE A 43 18.26 0.99 -26.69
N PRO A 44 18.44 1.50 -27.92
CA PRO A 44 17.36 2.15 -28.67
C PRO A 44 16.08 1.28 -28.70
N VAL A 45 14.92 1.91 -28.58
CA VAL A 45 13.57 1.27 -28.52
C VAL A 45 13.29 0.48 -27.25
N PHE A 46 14.21 -0.38 -26.80
CA PHE A 46 14.00 -1.30 -25.68
C PHE A 46 14.41 -0.71 -24.33
N GLY A 47 15.21 0.35 -24.33
CA GLY A 47 15.79 0.91 -23.14
C GLY A 47 16.70 -0.09 -22.42
N ASN A 48 16.55 -0.18 -21.11
CA ASN A 48 17.32 -1.04 -20.22
C ASN A 48 16.66 -2.42 -20.01
N LEU A 49 15.64 -2.78 -20.81
CA LEU A 49 14.87 -4.02 -20.63
C LEU A 49 15.74 -5.29 -20.63
N PHE A 50 16.68 -5.39 -21.58
CA PHE A 50 17.60 -6.53 -21.67
C PHE A 50 18.80 -6.43 -20.72
N GLN A 51 18.96 -5.28 -20.06
CA GLN A 51 20.00 -5.12 -19.05
C GLN A 51 19.49 -5.55 -17.67
N LEU A 52 18.16 -5.63 -17.47
CA LEU A 52 17.57 -6.26 -16.29
C LEU A 52 17.53 -7.78 -16.48
N PRO A 53 18.09 -8.56 -15.53
CA PRO A 53 17.99 -10.01 -15.60
C PRO A 53 16.52 -10.42 -15.41
N PRO A 54 16.01 -11.38 -16.22
CA PRO A 54 14.62 -11.85 -16.11
C PRO A 54 14.36 -12.54 -14.77
N LYS A 55 15.40 -13.08 -14.12
CA LYS A 55 15.38 -13.59 -12.76
C LYS A 55 16.08 -12.59 -11.84
N TYR A 56 15.39 -12.15 -10.79
CA TYR A 56 15.90 -11.21 -9.78
C TYR A 56 16.29 -9.81 -10.30
N PRO A 57 15.37 -9.07 -10.97
CA PRO A 57 15.64 -7.72 -11.49
C PRO A 57 16.06 -6.74 -10.38
N SER A 58 15.62 -6.97 -9.13
CA SER A 58 16.00 -6.19 -7.95
C SER A 58 17.52 -6.12 -7.74
N ALA A 59 18.27 -7.16 -8.12
CA ALA A 59 19.72 -7.21 -7.97
C ALA A 59 20.43 -6.25 -8.95
N GLN A 60 19.95 -6.17 -10.19
CA GLN A 60 20.48 -5.22 -11.16
C GLN A 60 20.04 -3.79 -10.87
N LEU A 61 18.79 -3.60 -10.45
CA LEU A 61 18.30 -2.30 -9.97
C LEU A 61 19.12 -1.82 -8.76
N MET A 62 19.58 -2.75 -7.93
CA MET A 62 20.53 -2.46 -6.85
C MET A 62 21.90 -2.06 -7.39
N GLU A 63 22.49 -2.77 -8.35
CA GLU A 63 23.77 -2.36 -8.95
C GLU A 63 23.69 -0.97 -9.60
N TRP A 64 22.57 -0.66 -10.27
CA TRP A 64 22.34 0.69 -10.78
C TRP A 64 22.05 1.70 -9.68
N GLY A 65 21.43 1.27 -8.58
CA GLY A 65 21.45 2.00 -7.31
C GLY A 65 22.88 2.38 -6.98
N LYS A 66 23.79 1.42 -6.71
CA LYS A 66 25.19 1.70 -6.38
C LYS A 66 25.91 2.64 -7.36
N GLN A 67 25.68 2.48 -8.67
CA GLN A 67 26.37 3.25 -9.71
C GLN A 67 25.84 4.69 -9.85
N TYR A 68 24.55 4.91 -9.62
CA TYR A 68 23.88 6.18 -9.89
C TYR A 68 23.28 6.84 -8.61
N GLY A 69 23.35 6.15 -7.45
CA GLY A 69 22.99 6.65 -6.12
C GLY A 69 23.19 5.63 -4.97
N ASP A 70 24.12 5.92 -4.06
CA ASP A 70 24.73 5.00 -3.09
C ASP A 70 23.85 3.96 -2.35
N LEU A 71 24.41 2.73 -2.31
CA LEU A 71 24.32 1.56 -1.38
C LEU A 71 23.31 0.39 -1.55
N TYR A 72 23.72 -0.73 -0.91
CA TYR A 72 23.66 -2.18 -1.19
C TYR A 72 22.44 -2.95 -0.63
N VAL A 73 22.06 -4.11 -1.22
CA VAL A 73 21.79 -5.35 -0.44
C VAL A 73 21.92 -6.75 -1.05
N GLN A 74 22.45 -7.61 -0.18
CA GLN A 74 22.46 -9.07 -0.18
C GLN A 74 21.19 -9.72 -0.75
N LEU A 75 21.38 -10.46 -1.86
CA LEU A 75 20.44 -11.42 -2.42
C LEU A 75 19.92 -12.35 -1.30
N GLN A 76 18.60 -12.44 -1.10
CA GLN A 76 18.05 -13.56 -0.35
C GLN A 76 18.32 -14.85 -1.15
N PRO A 77 19.04 -15.83 -0.59
CA PRO A 77 19.18 -17.13 -1.21
C PRO A 77 17.89 -17.91 -0.98
N TYR A 78 17.13 -18.15 -2.05
CA TYR A 78 16.42 -19.43 -2.14
C TYR A 78 17.52 -20.50 -2.23
N SER A 79 17.81 -21.12 -1.09
CA SER A 79 18.58 -22.36 -0.87
C SER A 79 19.57 -22.77 -1.97
N THR A 80 20.88 -22.75 -1.64
CA THR A 80 22.05 -23.36 -2.34
C THR A 80 23.07 -22.45 -3.04
N CYS A 81 23.39 -21.25 -2.53
CA CYS A 81 24.62 -20.56 -2.93
C CYS A 81 25.45 -20.14 -1.70
N ARG A 82 26.61 -20.80 -1.54
CA ARG A 82 27.64 -20.47 -0.55
C ARG A 82 28.30 -19.12 -0.89
N GLY A 83 28.40 -18.27 0.13
CA GLY A 83 29.53 -17.39 0.39
C GLY A 83 29.80 -16.26 -0.61
N LEU A 84 29.47 -15.03 -0.22
CA LEU A 84 30.31 -13.87 -0.52
C LEU A 84 30.00 -12.76 0.50
N ILE A 85 30.97 -12.44 1.35
CA ILE A 85 30.99 -11.27 2.23
C ILE A 85 31.91 -10.26 1.55
N ILE A 86 31.41 -9.05 1.29
CA ILE A 86 32.23 -7.93 0.80
C ILE A 86 31.73 -6.68 1.53
N ASP A 87 32.58 -6.12 2.39
CA ASP A 87 32.40 -4.82 3.08
C ASP A 87 32.72 -3.67 2.12
N PHE A 88 31.99 -2.54 2.12
CA PHE A 88 32.49 -1.20 1.71
C PHE A 88 31.59 -0.01 2.12
N GLU A 89 32.25 1.15 2.25
CA GLU A 89 31.83 2.45 2.80
C GLU A 89 30.85 3.28 1.95
N ALA A 90 30.04 4.12 2.62
CA ALA A 90 29.03 4.99 2.02
C ALA A 90 29.58 6.41 1.68
N GLY A 91 29.49 6.79 0.40
CA GLY A 91 29.62 8.16 -0.08
C GLY A 91 28.29 8.94 0.00
N VAL A 92 28.36 10.27 -0.08
CA VAL A 92 27.27 11.20 0.22
C VAL A 92 27.19 12.26 -0.89
N ASP A 93 26.06 12.34 -1.62
CA ASP A 93 25.28 13.56 -1.96
C ASP A 93 24.35 13.37 -3.20
N GLY A 94 23.03 13.43 -3.00
CA GLY A 94 22.02 13.47 -4.09
C GLY A 94 20.65 12.85 -3.76
N ASP A 95 19.57 13.64 -3.88
CA ASP A 95 18.19 13.28 -3.50
C ASP A 95 17.41 12.44 -4.54
N PHE A 96 17.90 12.34 -5.79
CA PHE A 96 17.26 11.59 -6.88
C PHE A 96 18.22 10.60 -7.51
N ARG A 97 17.88 9.32 -7.51
CA ARG A 97 18.95 8.31 -7.59
C ARG A 97 19.00 7.47 -8.85
N PHE A 98 17.95 7.29 -9.66
CA PHE A 98 18.13 7.04 -11.11
C PHE A 98 16.82 6.90 -11.91
N THR A 99 16.92 7.12 -13.23
CA THR A 99 15.86 6.81 -14.21
C THR A 99 16.23 5.59 -15.05
N VAL A 100 15.28 4.70 -15.27
CA VAL A 100 15.39 3.54 -16.17
C VAL A 100 14.35 3.66 -17.27
N GLN A 101 14.73 3.37 -18.50
CA GLN A 101 13.80 3.21 -19.62
C GLN A 101 13.45 1.72 -19.75
N LEU A 102 12.21 1.31 -19.48
CA LEU A 102 11.74 -0.06 -19.73
C LEU A 102 10.79 -0.05 -20.91
N GLY A 103 11.28 -0.51 -22.07
CA GLY A 103 10.55 -0.44 -23.33
C GLY A 103 10.10 0.98 -23.64
N ALA A 104 8.78 1.20 -23.79
CA ALA A 104 8.23 2.52 -24.08
C ALA A 104 8.09 3.44 -22.86
N ARG A 105 8.35 2.96 -21.64
CA ARG A 105 8.07 3.69 -20.40
C ARG A 105 9.32 4.09 -19.64
N ARG A 106 9.27 5.25 -19.00
CA ARG A 106 10.28 5.70 -18.04
C ARG A 106 9.86 5.36 -16.63
N TRP A 107 10.80 4.80 -15.88
CA TRP A 107 10.70 4.44 -14.48
C TRP A 107 11.68 5.30 -13.69
N VAL A 108 11.20 5.95 -12.65
CA VAL A 108 12.01 6.75 -11.72
C VAL A 108 11.98 6.04 -10.36
N PHE A 109 13.15 5.71 -9.85
CA PHE A 109 13.31 5.05 -8.55
C PHE A 109 13.68 6.07 -7.46
N LEU A 110 12.86 6.11 -6.41
CA LEU A 110 13.02 7.00 -5.25
C LEU A 110 13.75 6.24 -4.13
N ASN A 111 14.92 6.71 -3.73
CA ASN A 111 15.78 6.03 -2.74
C ASN A 111 15.89 6.80 -1.41
N SER A 112 15.11 7.88 -1.22
CA SER A 112 15.06 8.67 0.02
C SER A 112 13.63 8.67 0.57
N MET A 113 13.48 8.53 1.90
CA MET A 113 12.18 8.61 2.58
C MET A 113 11.53 9.97 2.36
N GLU A 114 12.31 11.04 2.45
CA GLU A 114 11.83 12.42 2.28
C GLU A 114 11.23 12.62 0.90
N THR A 115 11.96 12.21 -0.14
CA THR A 115 11.49 12.32 -1.52
C THR A 115 10.29 11.41 -1.80
N ALA A 116 10.28 10.20 -1.26
CA ALA A 116 9.15 9.28 -1.39
C ALA A 116 7.89 9.87 -0.76
N ARG A 117 7.98 10.44 0.45
CA ARG A 117 6.85 11.10 1.12
C ARG A 117 6.40 12.37 0.42
N GLU A 118 7.32 13.20 -0.06
CA GLU A 118 6.98 14.43 -0.77
C GLU A 118 6.21 14.13 -2.07
N LEU A 119 6.69 13.20 -2.89
CA LEU A 119 6.04 12.89 -4.17
C LEU A 119 4.79 12.01 -4.00
N LEU A 120 4.86 10.96 -3.16
CA LEU A 120 3.80 9.95 -3.09
C LEU A 120 2.74 10.24 -2.03
N ASP A 121 3.05 11.03 -0.98
CA ASP A 121 2.11 11.41 0.08
C ASP A 121 1.61 12.83 -0.15
N ARG A 122 2.51 13.82 -0.03
CA ARG A 122 2.14 15.25 -0.08
C ARG A 122 1.62 15.65 -1.46
N ARG A 123 2.27 15.17 -2.53
CA ARG A 123 1.82 15.33 -3.93
C ARG A 123 1.01 14.14 -4.43
N GLY A 124 0.50 13.29 -3.53
CA GLY A 124 -0.13 12.01 -3.86
C GLY A 124 -1.22 12.08 -4.93
N ARG A 125 -1.95 13.20 -5.05
CA ARG A 125 -2.94 13.45 -6.13
C ARG A 125 -2.33 13.31 -7.52
N LEU A 126 -1.14 13.86 -7.76
CA LEU A 126 -0.45 13.78 -9.05
C LEU A 126 0.10 12.39 -9.33
N TYR A 127 0.48 11.68 -8.27
CA TYR A 127 1.12 10.37 -8.32
C TYR A 127 0.14 9.23 -8.02
N ILE A 128 -1.18 9.42 -8.11
CA ILE A 128 -2.17 8.39 -7.73
C ILE A 128 -2.38 7.31 -8.79
N GLY A 129 -1.97 7.56 -10.03
CA GLY A 129 -2.17 6.66 -11.16
C GLY A 129 -1.47 5.31 -10.99
N ARG A 130 -1.82 4.36 -11.86
CA ARG A 130 -1.10 3.10 -12.04
C ARG A 130 -0.58 3.00 -13.47
N PRO A 131 0.60 2.39 -13.71
CA PRO A 131 1.01 2.03 -15.06
C PRO A 131 -0.08 1.15 -15.72
N GLU A 132 -0.30 1.28 -17.02
CA GLU A 132 -1.24 0.37 -17.72
C GLU A 132 -0.65 -1.04 -17.75
N PHE A 133 -1.40 -2.05 -17.33
CA PHE A 133 -0.96 -3.44 -17.39
C PHE A 133 -1.81 -4.24 -18.39
N PRO A 134 -1.56 -4.14 -19.70
CA PRO A 134 -2.45 -4.65 -20.75
C PRO A 134 -2.65 -6.17 -20.75
N VAL A 135 -1.77 -6.95 -20.12
CA VAL A 135 -1.96 -8.41 -19.99
C VAL A 135 -2.41 -8.73 -18.57
N THR A 136 -1.65 -8.30 -17.57
CA THR A 136 -1.87 -8.69 -16.17
C THR A 136 -3.14 -8.07 -15.58
N GLN A 137 -3.44 -6.81 -15.88
CA GLN A 137 -4.68 -6.15 -15.45
C GLN A 137 -5.82 -6.42 -16.42
N ASP A 138 -5.64 -6.15 -17.71
CA ASP A 138 -6.77 -6.11 -18.65
C ASP A 138 -7.26 -7.52 -19.07
N ILE A 139 -6.36 -8.48 -19.27
CA ILE A 139 -6.71 -9.84 -19.73
C ILE A 139 -6.79 -10.82 -18.56
N LEU A 140 -5.69 -10.98 -17.82
CA LEU A 140 -5.56 -11.96 -16.74
C LEU A 140 -6.51 -11.66 -15.57
N SER A 141 -6.77 -10.38 -15.31
CA SER A 141 -7.68 -9.97 -14.22
C SER A 141 -9.02 -9.42 -14.72
N GLY A 142 -9.27 -9.40 -16.04
CA GLY A 142 -10.48 -8.81 -16.64
C GLY A 142 -10.70 -7.33 -16.29
N GLY A 143 -9.66 -6.61 -15.91
CA GLY A 143 -9.74 -5.24 -15.42
C GLY A 143 -10.29 -5.09 -13.99
N ASN A 144 -10.42 -6.19 -13.22
CA ASN A 144 -11.14 -6.21 -11.94
C ASN A 144 -10.23 -6.13 -10.70
N ARG A 145 -8.92 -6.33 -10.85
CA ARG A 145 -7.97 -6.40 -9.73
C ARG A 145 -7.56 -5.01 -9.26
N ILE A 146 -7.85 -4.67 -8.00
CA ILE A 146 -7.72 -3.30 -7.49
C ILE A 146 -6.26 -2.81 -7.42
N VAL A 147 -5.30 -3.69 -7.15
CA VAL A 147 -3.88 -3.30 -6.91
C VAL A 147 -3.21 -2.68 -8.15
N MET A 148 -3.59 -3.15 -9.35
CA MET A 148 -3.07 -2.68 -10.63
C MET A 148 -4.03 -1.71 -11.35
N MET A 149 -5.21 -1.46 -10.79
CA MET A 149 -6.23 -0.64 -11.42
C MET A 149 -5.87 0.85 -11.33
N THR A 150 -5.96 1.55 -12.46
CA THR A 150 -5.72 3.00 -12.51
C THR A 150 -6.87 3.79 -11.90
N HIS A 151 -6.60 5.05 -11.55
CA HIS A 151 -7.52 5.95 -10.86
C HIS A 151 -8.73 6.32 -11.74
N THR A 152 -9.74 5.45 -11.70
CA THR A 152 -11.02 5.55 -12.41
C THR A 152 -12.15 5.70 -11.39
N GLU A 153 -13.34 6.06 -11.84
CA GLU A 153 -14.55 6.02 -11.00
C GLU A 153 -14.76 4.63 -10.38
N ARG A 154 -14.54 3.59 -11.18
CA ARG A 154 -14.56 2.21 -10.73
C ARG A 154 -13.58 1.95 -9.58
N TRP A 155 -12.33 2.38 -9.71
CA TRP A 155 -11.33 2.27 -8.64
C TRP A 155 -11.76 3.04 -7.39
N ARG A 156 -12.31 4.25 -7.54
CA ARG A 156 -12.81 5.07 -6.41
C ARG A 156 -13.92 4.36 -5.65
N ASN A 157 -14.91 3.79 -6.36
CA ASN A 157 -16.01 3.05 -5.76
C ASN A 157 -15.51 1.79 -5.03
N LEU A 158 -14.63 1.01 -5.69
CA LEU A 158 -13.98 -0.16 -5.10
C LEU A 158 -13.20 0.19 -3.83
N ARG A 159 -12.38 1.24 -3.89
CA ARG A 159 -11.56 1.70 -2.77
C ARG A 159 -12.43 2.20 -1.62
N LYS A 160 -13.55 2.89 -1.91
CA LYS A 160 -14.51 3.36 -0.90
C LYS A 160 -15.14 2.19 -0.14
N ILE A 161 -15.61 1.16 -0.86
CA ILE A 161 -16.17 -0.07 -0.25
C ILE A 161 -15.12 -0.76 0.61
N MET A 162 -13.93 -1.03 0.06
CA MET A 162 -12.86 -1.72 0.79
C MET A 162 -12.42 -0.92 2.02
N HIS A 163 -12.28 0.40 1.91
CA HIS A 163 -11.93 1.24 3.04
C HIS A 163 -13.01 1.17 4.12
N GLN A 164 -14.29 1.30 3.76
CA GLN A 164 -15.39 1.24 4.72
C GLN A 164 -15.39 -0.07 5.53
N LEU A 165 -15.08 -1.19 4.88
CA LEU A 165 -15.08 -2.50 5.52
C LEU A 165 -13.80 -2.80 6.32
N LEU A 166 -12.66 -2.23 5.94
CA LEU A 166 -11.37 -2.42 6.60
C LEU A 166 -11.00 -1.28 7.57
N MET A 167 -11.93 -0.38 7.89
CA MET A 167 -11.70 0.68 8.87
C MET A 167 -11.40 0.10 10.25
N ALA A 168 -10.64 0.86 11.05
CA ALA A 168 -10.33 0.53 12.44
C ALA A 168 -11.60 0.29 13.28
N SER A 169 -12.73 0.93 12.95
CA SER A 169 -14.01 0.69 13.62
C SER A 169 -14.50 -0.77 13.51
N ASN A 170 -14.04 -1.52 12.50
CA ASN A 170 -14.38 -2.93 12.33
C ASN A 170 -13.33 -3.87 12.95
N SER A 171 -12.22 -3.35 13.51
CA SER A 171 -11.15 -4.18 14.06
C SER A 171 -11.63 -5.08 15.21
N GLU A 172 -12.58 -4.61 16.02
CA GLU A 172 -13.19 -5.42 17.09
C GLU A 172 -13.84 -6.70 16.59
N THR A 173 -14.39 -6.67 15.36
CA THR A 173 -14.98 -7.87 14.74
C THR A 173 -13.90 -8.90 14.38
N TYR A 174 -12.66 -8.46 14.15
CA TYR A 174 -11.58 -9.31 13.65
C TYR A 174 -10.60 -9.77 14.74
N LYS A 175 -10.51 -9.06 15.86
CA LYS A 175 -9.65 -9.39 17.01
C LYS A 175 -9.81 -10.85 17.50
N PRO A 176 -11.04 -11.39 17.69
CA PRO A 176 -11.19 -12.77 18.17
C PRO A 176 -10.59 -13.81 17.22
N PHE A 177 -10.69 -13.59 15.90
CA PHE A 177 -10.08 -14.49 14.93
C PHE A 177 -8.56 -14.46 15.02
N GLN A 178 -7.95 -13.28 15.20
CA GLN A 178 -6.51 -13.16 15.35
C GLN A 178 -6.00 -13.84 16.63
N ASP A 179 -6.72 -13.69 17.75
CA ASP A 179 -6.38 -14.31 19.02
C ASP A 179 -6.35 -15.85 18.91
N VAL A 180 -7.43 -16.47 18.44
CA VAL A 180 -7.50 -17.95 18.37
C VAL A 180 -6.43 -18.51 17.44
N GLU A 181 -6.14 -17.83 16.33
CA GLU A 181 -5.12 -18.27 15.38
C GLU A 181 -3.69 -18.06 15.90
N SER A 182 -3.46 -17.00 16.66
CA SER A 182 -2.16 -16.77 17.30
C SER A 182 -1.82 -17.88 18.30
N ARG A 183 -2.83 -18.36 19.04
CA ARG A 183 -2.69 -19.47 19.99
C ARG A 183 -2.36 -20.78 19.28
N ALA A 184 -3.01 -21.04 18.14
CA ALA A 184 -2.73 -22.21 17.31
C ALA A 184 -1.31 -22.17 16.74
N LEU A 185 -0.84 -21.00 16.30
CA LEU A 185 0.51 -20.77 15.80
C LEU A 185 1.57 -21.09 16.88
N VAL A 186 1.43 -20.51 18.07
CA VAL A 186 2.38 -20.73 19.18
C VAL A 186 2.40 -22.20 19.60
N TRP A 187 1.23 -22.86 19.65
CA TRP A 187 1.15 -24.29 19.96
C TRP A 187 1.90 -25.16 18.93
N GLN A 188 1.85 -24.80 17.65
CA GLN A 188 2.58 -25.52 16.60
C GLN A 188 4.08 -25.30 16.66
N TYR A 189 4.53 -24.07 16.94
CA TYR A 189 5.95 -23.82 17.18
C TYR A 189 6.48 -24.67 18.33
N LEU A 190 5.67 -24.95 19.35
CA LEU A 190 6.04 -25.81 20.46
C LEU A 190 6.08 -27.30 20.10
N LYS A 191 5.20 -27.76 19.20
CA LYS A 191 5.05 -29.19 18.85
C LYS A 191 5.90 -29.64 17.67
N GLU A 192 6.03 -28.82 16.64
CA GLU A 192 6.73 -29.12 15.40
C GLU A 192 7.65 -27.93 14.99
N PRO A 193 8.68 -27.59 15.79
CA PRO A 193 9.52 -26.43 15.55
C PRO A 193 10.26 -26.49 14.20
N ASP A 194 10.60 -27.69 13.71
CA ASP A 194 11.29 -27.89 12.43
C ASP A 194 10.48 -27.40 11.22
N LYS A 195 9.16 -27.22 11.39
CA LYS A 195 8.22 -26.74 10.36
C LYS A 195 7.80 -25.29 10.58
N PHE A 196 8.60 -24.49 11.28
CA PHE A 196 8.24 -23.10 11.62
C PHE A 196 7.79 -22.25 10.41
N TYR A 197 8.40 -22.48 9.24
CA TYR A 197 8.09 -21.77 8.00
C TYR A 197 6.69 -22.13 7.45
N GLU A 198 6.21 -23.35 7.71
CA GLU A 198 4.86 -23.80 7.39
C GLU A 198 3.83 -23.25 8.37
N HIS A 199 4.17 -23.15 9.65
CA HIS A 199 3.25 -22.62 10.67
C HIS A 199 2.98 -21.13 10.49
N GLY A 200 4.00 -20.34 10.12
CA GLY A 200 3.79 -18.94 9.72
C GLY A 200 2.87 -18.81 8.50
N ALA A 201 3.00 -19.75 7.55
CA ALA A 201 2.11 -19.85 6.41
C ALA A 201 0.68 -20.22 6.85
N ARG A 202 0.50 -21.08 7.85
CA ARG A 202 -0.81 -21.42 8.41
C ARG A 202 -1.53 -20.20 8.99
N PHE A 203 -0.87 -19.47 9.87
CA PHE A 203 -1.43 -18.32 10.57
C PHE A 203 -1.86 -17.23 9.58
N ALA A 204 -0.96 -16.89 8.67
CA ALA A 204 -1.18 -15.85 7.69
C ALA A 204 -2.06 -16.28 6.52
N ASN A 205 -2.19 -17.60 6.28
CA ASN A 205 -2.90 -18.28 5.18
C ASN A 205 -2.09 -18.44 3.89
N SER A 206 -1.10 -19.34 3.80
CA SER A 206 -0.31 -19.55 2.58
C SER A 206 0.00 -21.02 2.32
N GLY A 207 -0.21 -21.43 1.07
CA GLY A 207 0.25 -22.72 0.57
C GLY A 207 1.74 -22.71 0.26
N ILE A 208 2.47 -23.56 0.96
CA ILE A 208 3.79 -24.00 0.50
C ILE A 208 3.55 -25.16 -0.45
N CYS A 209 3.69 -24.93 -1.75
CA CYS A 209 4.09 -26.00 -2.66
C CYS A 209 5.61 -25.98 -2.72
N CYS A 210 6.26 -26.66 -1.77
CA CYS A 210 7.67 -26.99 -1.91
C CYS A 210 7.85 -27.69 -3.27
N PHE A 211 8.86 -27.28 -4.04
CA PHE A 211 9.33 -27.93 -5.28
C PHE A 211 9.80 -29.39 -5.08
N HIS A 212 9.51 -30.01 -3.94
CA HIS A 212 9.76 -31.40 -3.62
C HIS A 212 8.42 -32.14 -3.50
N GLN A 213 8.17 -33.01 -4.47
CA GLN A 213 7.02 -33.91 -4.56
C GLN A 213 6.94 -34.94 -3.42
N SER A 214 7.81 -34.82 -2.41
CA SER A 214 8.02 -35.77 -1.30
C SER A 214 7.78 -35.19 0.09
N CYS A 215 7.34 -33.93 0.24
CA CYS A 215 6.87 -33.42 1.54
C CYS A 215 5.44 -33.90 1.82
N LEU A 216 5.35 -34.96 2.62
CA LEU A 216 4.10 -35.60 3.04
C LEU A 216 3.22 -34.64 3.86
N TRP A 217 2.06 -34.32 3.31
CA TRP A 217 0.93 -33.52 3.80
C TRP A 217 0.52 -33.77 5.26
N LEU A 218 1.18 -33.11 6.21
CA LEU A 218 0.78 -33.09 7.62
C LEU A 218 0.03 -31.78 7.92
N THR A 219 -1.22 -31.92 8.35
CA THR A 219 -2.22 -30.93 8.84
C THR A 219 -1.77 -29.46 8.98
N ILE A 220 -2.10 -28.62 8.00
CA ILE A 220 -2.02 -27.16 8.08
C ILE A 220 -3.43 -26.58 7.95
N ASP A 221 -4.03 -26.07 9.03
CA ASP A 221 -5.38 -25.44 9.00
C ASP A 221 -5.29 -23.90 8.91
N ALA A 222 -5.75 -23.36 7.79
CA ALA A 222 -5.74 -21.95 7.40
C ALA A 222 -6.79 -21.09 8.12
N ALA A 223 -6.39 -19.86 8.44
CA ALA A 223 -6.75 -19.29 9.73
C ALA A 223 -7.37 -17.88 9.66
N VAL A 224 -6.54 -16.84 9.71
CA VAL A 224 -7.01 -15.48 10.01
C VAL A 224 -7.79 -14.87 8.83
N ILE A 225 -7.18 -14.79 7.64
CA ILE A 225 -7.81 -14.09 6.52
C ILE A 225 -9.06 -14.82 5.98
N PHE A 226 -9.10 -16.17 6.01
CA PHE A 226 -10.31 -16.90 5.64
C PHE A 226 -11.44 -16.72 6.66
N SER A 227 -11.11 -16.69 7.95
CA SER A 227 -12.10 -16.44 8.99
C SER A 227 -12.64 -15.01 8.91
N VAL A 228 -11.77 -14.03 8.67
CA VAL A 228 -12.16 -12.62 8.47
C VAL A 228 -12.96 -12.44 7.17
N VAL A 229 -12.52 -13.04 6.06
CA VAL A 229 -13.11 -12.83 4.74
C VAL A 229 -14.40 -13.61 4.57
N PHE A 230 -14.41 -14.91 4.87
CA PHE A 230 -15.55 -15.79 4.58
C PHE A 230 -16.24 -16.34 5.83
N GLY A 231 -15.82 -15.94 7.03
CA GLY A 231 -16.44 -16.38 8.28
C GLY A 231 -16.22 -17.87 8.55
N ARG A 232 -15.18 -18.48 7.98
CA ARG A 232 -14.87 -19.90 8.17
C ARG A 232 -13.38 -20.15 8.27
N ARG A 233 -13.01 -21.10 9.13
CA ARG A 233 -11.69 -21.72 9.09
C ARG A 233 -11.61 -22.65 7.89
N THR A 234 -10.44 -22.71 7.27
CA THR A 234 -10.22 -23.60 6.13
C THR A 234 -9.00 -24.47 6.42
N SER A 235 -8.76 -25.48 5.58
CA SER A 235 -7.57 -26.32 5.69
C SER A 235 -6.81 -26.26 4.39
N MET A 236 -5.48 -26.35 4.45
CA MET A 236 -4.65 -26.52 3.25
C MET A 236 -4.94 -27.84 2.53
N ARG A 237 -5.70 -28.75 3.14
CA ARG A 237 -6.24 -29.96 2.50
C ARG A 237 -7.43 -29.69 1.59
N ASP A 238 -8.10 -28.54 1.76
CA ASP A 238 -9.20 -28.14 0.90
C ASP A 238 -8.66 -27.82 -0.50
N GLN A 239 -9.16 -28.54 -1.50
CA GLN A 239 -8.77 -28.38 -2.89
C GLN A 239 -9.03 -26.93 -3.38
N ASN A 240 -10.08 -26.28 -2.90
CA ASN A 240 -10.40 -24.89 -3.30
C ASN A 240 -9.37 -23.90 -2.73
N VAL A 241 -8.84 -24.16 -1.53
CA VAL A 241 -7.79 -23.34 -0.93
C VAL A 241 -6.47 -23.51 -1.67
N GLN A 242 -6.12 -24.73 -2.06
CA GLN A 242 -4.94 -24.98 -2.90
C GLN A 242 -5.06 -24.29 -4.26
N LEU A 243 -6.24 -24.38 -4.87
CA LEU A 243 -6.52 -23.70 -6.13
C LEU A 243 -6.38 -22.18 -5.98
N LEU A 244 -6.82 -21.59 -4.87
CA LEU A 244 -6.63 -20.17 -4.60
C LEU A 244 -5.15 -19.77 -4.59
N PHE A 245 -4.29 -20.49 -3.86
CA PHE A 245 -2.85 -20.18 -3.86
C PHE A 245 -2.23 -20.34 -5.24
N SER A 246 -2.64 -21.36 -5.99
CA SER A 246 -2.15 -21.53 -7.35
C SER A 246 -2.56 -20.36 -8.27
N THR A 247 -3.67 -19.66 -8.00
CA THR A 247 -4.02 -18.44 -8.76
C THR A 247 -3.12 -17.25 -8.41
N ILE A 248 -2.65 -17.16 -7.16
CA ILE A 248 -1.65 -16.16 -6.74
C ILE A 248 -0.33 -16.44 -7.43
N GLU A 249 0.10 -17.70 -7.47
CA GLU A 249 1.30 -18.12 -8.18
C GLU A 249 1.20 -17.86 -9.68
N ASP A 250 0.06 -18.15 -10.31
CA ASP A 250 -0.18 -17.83 -11.73
C ASP A 250 -0.08 -16.31 -11.96
N PHE A 251 -0.63 -15.49 -11.07
CA PHE A 251 -0.53 -14.03 -11.13
C PHE A 251 0.92 -13.53 -10.99
N LEU A 252 1.63 -13.95 -9.94
CA LEU A 252 3.02 -13.55 -9.71
C LEU A 252 3.97 -14.09 -10.79
N GLY A 253 3.75 -15.33 -11.22
CA GLY A 253 4.49 -15.99 -12.29
C GLY A 253 4.29 -15.30 -13.65
N SER A 254 3.08 -14.79 -13.91
CA SER A 254 2.81 -14.01 -15.13
C SER A 254 3.65 -12.72 -15.20
N GLN A 255 3.91 -12.07 -14.06
CA GLN A 255 4.75 -10.87 -13.98
C GLN A 255 6.23 -11.19 -14.21
N ALA A 256 6.68 -12.37 -13.78
CA ALA A 256 8.06 -12.85 -13.95
C ALA A 256 8.31 -13.47 -15.34
N SER A 257 7.25 -13.80 -16.09
CA SER A 257 7.36 -14.37 -17.42
C SER A 257 8.02 -13.40 -18.40
N PRO A 258 9.13 -13.77 -19.08
CA PRO A 258 9.76 -12.91 -20.07
C PRO A 258 8.81 -12.49 -21.21
N SER A 259 7.85 -13.34 -21.57
CA SER A 259 6.90 -13.06 -22.66
C SER A 259 5.88 -11.99 -22.28
N THR A 260 5.29 -12.10 -21.09
CA THR A 260 4.33 -11.12 -20.54
C THR A 260 5.04 -9.83 -20.18
N SER A 261 6.18 -9.92 -19.50
CA SER A 261 6.99 -8.76 -19.11
C SER A 261 7.41 -7.92 -20.33
N LEU A 262 7.71 -8.53 -21.48
CA LEU A 262 8.05 -7.80 -22.71
C LEU A 262 6.87 -6.95 -23.22
N VAL A 263 5.68 -7.55 -23.37
CA VAL A 263 4.52 -6.88 -23.96
C VAL A 263 3.90 -5.84 -23.02
N GLU A 264 4.05 -6.04 -21.71
CA GLU A 264 3.69 -5.08 -20.65
C GLU A 264 4.45 -3.74 -20.77
N GLN A 265 5.69 -3.75 -21.27
CA GLN A 265 6.46 -2.52 -21.52
C GLN A 265 6.06 -1.77 -22.78
N PHE A 266 5.23 -2.35 -23.64
CA PHE A 266 4.72 -1.75 -24.87
C PHE A 266 3.19 -1.86 -24.98
N PRO A 267 2.42 -1.11 -24.17
CA PRO A 267 0.95 -1.24 -24.16
C PRO A 267 0.27 -0.96 -25.49
N TRP A 268 0.83 -0.02 -26.28
CA TRP A 268 0.35 0.28 -27.62
C TRP A 268 0.50 -0.92 -28.57
N LEU A 269 1.51 -1.77 -28.35
CA LEU A 269 1.75 -2.97 -29.16
C LEU A 269 0.66 -4.01 -28.91
N VAL A 270 0.26 -4.21 -27.64
CA VAL A 270 -0.86 -5.11 -27.30
C VAL A 270 -2.16 -4.66 -27.95
N LYS A 271 -2.43 -3.35 -27.98
CA LYS A 271 -3.61 -2.76 -28.63
C LYS A 271 -3.58 -2.88 -30.16
N LEU A 272 -2.39 -2.94 -30.77
CA LEU A 272 -2.20 -3.01 -32.22
C LEU A 272 -2.18 -4.45 -32.77
N ILE A 273 -1.66 -5.42 -32.01
CA ILE A 273 -1.53 -6.82 -32.45
C ILE A 273 -2.92 -7.47 -32.53
N PRO A 274 -3.34 -7.98 -33.71
CA PRO A 274 -4.59 -8.74 -33.85
C PRO A 274 -4.63 -9.97 -32.94
N ARG A 275 -5.80 -10.33 -32.41
CA ARG A 275 -5.99 -11.43 -31.45
C ARG A 275 -5.27 -12.75 -31.82
N PRO A 276 -5.28 -13.24 -33.07
CA PRO A 276 -4.60 -14.49 -33.42
C PRO A 276 -3.08 -14.45 -33.23
N LEU A 277 -2.48 -13.26 -33.24
CA LEU A 277 -1.04 -13.04 -33.06
C LEU A 277 -0.67 -12.74 -31.61
N GLN A 278 -1.63 -12.64 -30.68
CA GLN A 278 -1.37 -12.43 -29.26
C GLN A 278 -1.04 -13.76 -28.57
N TRP A 279 0.18 -14.27 -28.76
CA TRP A 279 0.61 -15.58 -28.23
C TRP A 279 0.50 -15.71 -26.69
N PHE A 280 0.51 -14.58 -25.97
CA PHE A 280 0.36 -14.52 -24.50
C PHE A 280 -1.10 -14.59 -24.04
N ARG A 281 -2.06 -14.32 -24.94
CA ARG A 281 -3.48 -14.19 -24.59
C ARG A 281 -4.13 -15.50 -24.16
N PRO A 282 -3.93 -16.65 -24.84
CA PRO A 282 -4.59 -17.91 -24.44
C PRO A 282 -4.27 -18.31 -23.00
N GLU A 283 -3.02 -18.12 -22.59
CA GLU A 283 -2.58 -18.41 -21.24
C GLU A 283 -3.17 -17.41 -20.22
N ALA A 284 -3.14 -16.11 -20.52
CA ALA A 284 -3.75 -15.10 -19.65
C ALA A 284 -5.28 -15.31 -19.49
N GLU A 285 -5.99 -15.69 -20.56
CA GLU A 285 -7.43 -16.00 -20.50
C GLU A 285 -7.71 -17.30 -19.74
N ARG A 286 -6.83 -18.30 -19.83
CA ARG A 286 -6.91 -19.53 -19.02
C ARG A 286 -6.78 -19.21 -17.53
N ILE A 287 -5.81 -18.38 -17.16
CA ILE A 287 -5.62 -17.92 -15.77
C ILE A 287 -6.82 -17.11 -15.31
N TYR A 288 -7.33 -16.17 -16.12
CA TYR A 288 -8.53 -15.40 -15.79
C TYR A 288 -9.73 -16.28 -15.44
N LYS A 289 -10.03 -17.28 -16.30
CA LYS A 289 -11.14 -18.21 -16.06
C LYS A 289 -10.94 -19.04 -14.80
N LYS A 290 -9.71 -19.50 -14.55
CA LYS A 290 -9.35 -20.22 -13.33
C LYS A 290 -9.57 -19.36 -12.09
N THR A 291 -9.03 -18.13 -12.06
CA THR A 291 -9.19 -17.18 -10.95
C THR A 291 -10.64 -16.86 -10.69
N LEU A 292 -11.41 -16.56 -11.75
CA LEU A 292 -12.84 -16.27 -11.64
C LEU A 292 -13.62 -17.46 -11.05
N GLY A 293 -13.37 -18.68 -11.53
CA GLY A 293 -14.03 -19.87 -11.03
C GLY A 293 -13.71 -20.19 -9.57
N VAL A 294 -12.45 -19.99 -9.15
CA VAL A 294 -12.04 -20.19 -7.76
C VAL A 294 -12.69 -19.16 -6.84
N TYR A 295 -12.68 -17.88 -7.21
CA TYR A 295 -13.32 -16.84 -6.40
C TYR A 295 -14.84 -16.99 -6.34
N ALA A 296 -15.47 -17.38 -7.45
CA ALA A 296 -16.90 -17.69 -7.49
C ALA A 296 -17.23 -18.81 -6.51
N ALA A 297 -16.49 -19.92 -6.52
CA ALA A 297 -16.73 -21.05 -5.62
C ALA A 297 -16.74 -20.66 -4.13
N PHE A 298 -15.87 -19.72 -3.70
CA PHE A 298 -15.86 -19.26 -2.31
C PHE A 298 -17.04 -18.35 -1.96
N LEU A 299 -17.47 -17.51 -2.90
CA LEU A 299 -18.63 -16.65 -2.67
C LEU A 299 -19.94 -17.43 -2.77
N ASP A 300 -20.05 -18.39 -3.69
CA ASP A 300 -21.19 -19.29 -3.81
C ASP A 300 -21.35 -20.15 -2.54
N ASP A 301 -20.24 -20.63 -1.96
CA ASP A 301 -20.22 -21.32 -0.65
C ASP A 301 -20.76 -20.42 0.47
N LEU A 302 -20.37 -19.15 0.50
CA LEU A 302 -20.88 -18.19 1.47
C LEU A 302 -22.38 -17.94 1.28
N GLU A 303 -22.83 -17.71 0.04
CA GLU A 303 -24.24 -17.53 -0.26
C GLU A 303 -25.09 -18.75 0.11
N GLN A 304 -24.56 -19.95 -0.11
CA GLN A 304 -25.25 -21.18 0.30
C GLN A 304 -25.35 -21.27 1.83
N ARG A 305 -24.28 -20.96 2.57
CA ARG A 305 -24.32 -20.93 4.04
C ARG A 305 -25.28 -19.89 4.60
N ILE A 306 -25.44 -18.75 3.92
CA ILE A 306 -26.46 -17.74 4.27
C ILE A 306 -27.86 -18.32 4.06
N LYS A 307 -28.11 -18.98 2.92
CA LYS A 307 -29.39 -19.66 2.63
C LYS A 307 -29.71 -20.78 3.63
N ASP A 308 -28.67 -21.47 4.10
CA ASP A 308 -28.78 -22.54 5.11
C ASP A 308 -28.95 -22.00 6.54
N GLY A 309 -28.98 -20.68 6.74
CA GLY A 309 -29.28 -20.02 8.01
C GLY A 309 -28.09 -19.77 8.95
N GLN A 310 -26.84 -19.93 8.49
CA GLN A 310 -25.65 -19.68 9.32
C GLN A 310 -25.26 -18.19 9.39
N ASP A 311 -25.56 -17.41 8.34
CA ASP A 311 -25.26 -15.96 8.13
C ASP A 311 -24.05 -15.41 8.93
N PRO A 312 -22.81 -15.80 8.58
CA PRO A 312 -21.64 -15.35 9.32
C PRO A 312 -21.33 -13.88 9.00
N LYS A 313 -21.18 -13.07 10.05
CA LYS A 313 -20.67 -11.69 9.95
C LYS A 313 -19.20 -11.72 9.48
N CYS A 314 -18.99 -11.53 8.19
CA CYS A 314 -17.66 -11.58 7.57
C CYS A 314 -17.53 -10.54 6.45
N PHE A 315 -16.30 -10.20 6.09
CA PHE A 315 -16.02 -9.16 5.11
C PHE A 315 -16.69 -9.44 3.76
N ALA A 316 -16.69 -10.68 3.26
CA ALA A 316 -17.25 -11.02 1.96
C ALA A 316 -18.78 -10.83 1.92
N ARG A 317 -19.47 -11.06 3.04
CA ARG A 317 -20.93 -10.82 3.16
C ARG A 317 -21.23 -9.34 3.02
N ASP A 318 -20.57 -8.49 3.80
CA ASP A 318 -20.78 -7.04 3.75
C ASP A 318 -20.29 -6.43 2.42
N MET A 319 -19.22 -7.00 1.85
CA MET A 319 -18.71 -6.61 0.53
C MET A 319 -19.73 -6.90 -0.56
N THR A 320 -20.35 -8.08 -0.57
CA THR A 320 -21.37 -8.43 -1.58
C THR A 320 -22.59 -7.51 -1.49
N GLU A 321 -23.04 -7.17 -0.28
CA GLU A 321 -24.14 -6.20 -0.10
C GLU A 321 -23.79 -4.80 -0.61
N LEU A 322 -22.62 -4.29 -0.26
CA LEU A 322 -22.16 -2.98 -0.74
C LEU A 322 -21.95 -3.01 -2.26
N ALA A 323 -21.32 -4.06 -2.79
CA ALA A 323 -21.10 -4.21 -4.23
C ALA A 323 -22.41 -4.21 -5.02
N ASN A 324 -23.46 -4.85 -4.50
CA ASN A 324 -24.81 -4.79 -5.08
C ASN A 324 -25.36 -3.35 -5.08
N LYS A 325 -25.17 -2.60 -4.00
CA LYS A 325 -25.59 -1.18 -3.90
C LYS A 325 -24.88 -0.27 -4.91
N TYR A 326 -23.61 -0.55 -5.21
CA TYR A 326 -22.83 0.18 -6.21
C TYR A 326 -22.99 -0.37 -7.64
N GLY A 327 -23.85 -1.37 -7.86
CA GLY A 327 -24.16 -1.91 -9.19
C GLY A 327 -23.02 -2.73 -9.81
N PHE A 328 -22.22 -3.41 -9.00
CA PHE A 328 -21.12 -4.22 -9.50
C PHE A 328 -21.59 -5.52 -10.17
N ASP A 329 -20.89 -5.91 -11.23
CA ASP A 329 -21.08 -7.23 -11.87
C ASP A 329 -20.50 -8.36 -11.01
N ASP A 330 -20.81 -9.62 -11.33
CA ASP A 330 -20.37 -10.74 -10.50
C ASP A 330 -18.85 -10.93 -10.54
N ALA A 331 -18.22 -10.69 -11.69
CA ALA A 331 -16.77 -10.75 -11.81
C ALA A 331 -16.09 -9.68 -10.94
N GLN A 332 -16.69 -8.51 -10.79
CA GLN A 332 -16.27 -7.47 -9.87
C GLN A 332 -16.37 -7.93 -8.42
N LYS A 333 -17.51 -8.47 -8.00
CA LYS A 333 -17.71 -9.00 -6.65
C LYS A 333 -16.68 -10.08 -6.31
N TYR A 334 -16.51 -11.05 -7.21
CA TYR A 334 -15.56 -12.15 -7.06
C TYR A 334 -14.13 -11.63 -6.87
N PHE A 335 -13.68 -10.71 -7.73
CA PHE A 335 -12.35 -10.13 -7.60
C PHE A 335 -12.18 -9.25 -6.37
N CYS A 336 -13.23 -8.57 -5.89
CA CYS A 336 -13.15 -7.77 -4.67
C CYS A 336 -12.89 -8.62 -3.43
N ALA A 337 -13.66 -9.69 -3.24
CA ALA A 337 -13.47 -10.61 -2.13
C ALA A 337 -12.12 -11.34 -2.24
N GLY A 338 -11.81 -11.85 -3.43
CA GLY A 338 -10.60 -12.63 -3.68
C GLY A 338 -9.30 -11.83 -3.51
N SER A 339 -9.24 -10.59 -4.03
CA SER A 339 -8.01 -9.77 -4.01
C SER A 339 -7.48 -9.48 -2.60
N ILE A 340 -8.36 -9.39 -1.60
CA ILE A 340 -7.96 -9.14 -0.20
C ILE A 340 -7.28 -10.37 0.41
N ILE A 341 -7.71 -11.57 0.02
CA ILE A 341 -7.10 -12.80 0.49
C ILE A 341 -5.67 -12.91 -0.03
N GLU A 342 -5.47 -12.59 -1.31
CA GLU A 342 -4.13 -12.58 -1.91
C GLU A 342 -3.21 -11.57 -1.23
N ALA A 343 -3.71 -10.37 -0.93
CA ALA A 343 -2.92 -9.31 -0.30
C ALA A 343 -2.60 -9.56 1.18
N GLY A 344 -3.53 -10.15 1.94
CA GLY A 344 -3.38 -10.37 3.39
C GLY A 344 -2.65 -11.66 3.76
N SER A 345 -2.54 -12.61 2.82
CA SER A 345 -1.95 -13.92 3.06
C SER A 345 -0.42 -13.93 3.03
N ASP A 346 0.15 -13.69 1.86
CA ASP A 346 1.57 -13.93 1.63
C ASP A 346 2.46 -12.92 2.36
N THR A 347 2.00 -11.67 2.45
CA THR A 347 2.75 -10.59 3.09
C THR A 347 2.89 -10.82 4.60
N THR A 348 1.81 -11.19 5.28
CA THR A 348 1.86 -11.41 6.73
C THR A 348 2.76 -12.61 7.06
N ARG A 349 2.69 -13.69 6.26
CA ARG A 349 3.56 -14.87 6.42
C ARG A 349 5.03 -14.48 6.38
N ASN A 350 5.43 -13.82 5.29
CA ASN A 350 6.85 -13.56 5.08
C ASN A 350 7.39 -12.56 6.12
N GLN A 351 6.55 -11.65 6.63
CA GLN A 351 6.92 -10.77 7.72
C GLN A 351 7.19 -11.54 9.04
N ILE A 352 6.37 -12.54 9.37
CA ILE A 352 6.59 -13.41 10.54
C ILE A 352 7.90 -14.19 10.40
N ASN A 353 8.16 -14.75 9.21
CA ASN A 353 9.41 -15.47 8.94
C ASN A 353 10.65 -14.55 9.06
N ILE A 354 10.53 -13.30 8.61
CA ILE A 354 11.56 -12.27 8.77
C ILE A 354 11.82 -11.97 10.25
N LEU A 355 10.76 -11.84 11.06
CA LEU A 355 10.89 -11.62 12.50
C LEU A 355 11.59 -12.79 13.20
N LEU A 356 11.27 -14.04 12.83
CA LEU A 356 11.96 -15.23 13.35
C LEU A 356 13.43 -15.26 12.93
N ALA A 357 13.74 -14.88 11.68
CA ALA A 357 15.12 -14.75 11.24
C ALA A 357 15.87 -13.65 12.01
N ALA A 358 15.20 -12.54 12.33
CA ALA A 358 15.75 -11.48 13.19
C ALA A 358 16.01 -12.00 14.61
N ALA A 359 15.10 -12.79 15.18
CA ALA A 359 15.26 -13.40 16.51
C ALA A 359 16.48 -14.34 16.54
N ALA A 360 16.65 -15.16 15.51
CA ALA A 360 17.76 -16.09 15.39
C ALA A 360 19.12 -15.37 15.21
N LYS A 361 19.14 -14.26 14.45
CA LYS A 361 20.37 -13.50 14.19
C LYS A 361 20.75 -12.56 15.35
N PHE A 362 19.77 -11.96 16.01
CA PHE A 362 19.95 -10.95 17.06
C PHE A 362 19.14 -11.30 18.31
N PRO A 363 19.62 -12.21 19.17
CA PRO A 363 18.82 -12.71 20.30
C PRO A 363 18.58 -11.68 21.41
N ALA A 364 19.36 -10.58 21.47
CA ALA A 364 19.30 -9.61 22.56
C ALA A 364 17.92 -8.91 22.70
N TRP A 365 17.29 -8.56 21.58
CA TRP A 365 15.96 -7.93 21.63
C TRP A 365 14.89 -8.93 22.12
N VAL A 366 15.07 -10.23 21.86
CA VAL A 366 14.12 -11.27 22.30
C VAL A 366 14.07 -11.34 23.82
N VAL A 367 15.23 -11.26 24.48
CA VAL A 367 15.30 -11.24 25.96
C VAL A 367 14.57 -10.02 26.52
N THR A 368 14.73 -8.86 25.90
CA THR A 368 14.06 -7.62 26.31
C THR A 368 12.54 -7.71 26.09
N ALA A 369 12.12 -8.24 24.94
CA ALA A 369 10.70 -8.48 24.64
C ALA A 369 10.06 -9.48 25.62
N GLN A 370 10.77 -10.56 25.96
CA GLN A 370 10.33 -11.54 26.96
C GLN A 370 10.18 -10.91 28.34
N SER A 371 11.14 -10.07 28.76
CA SER A 371 11.06 -9.38 30.06
C SER A 371 9.82 -8.49 30.16
N GLN A 372 9.49 -7.73 29.09
CA GLN A 372 8.27 -6.91 29.07
C GLN A 372 7.01 -7.78 29.10
N LEU A 373 6.98 -8.88 28.33
CA LEU A 373 5.86 -9.81 28.35
C LEU A 373 5.69 -10.47 29.73
N ASP A 374 6.79 -10.82 30.41
CA ASP A 374 6.76 -11.42 31.74
C ASP A 374 6.27 -10.45 32.81
N GLU A 375 6.58 -9.16 32.68
CA GLU A 375 6.08 -8.10 33.58
C GLU A 375 4.56 -7.93 33.43
N VAL A 376 4.06 -7.86 32.20
CA VAL A 376 2.63 -7.62 31.91
C VAL A 376 1.78 -8.89 32.09
N CYS A 377 2.30 -10.05 31.71
CA CYS A 377 1.57 -11.33 31.71
C CYS A 377 1.92 -12.24 32.91
N GLY A 378 2.74 -11.76 33.86
CA GLY A 378 3.07 -12.46 35.10
C GLY A 378 3.88 -13.74 34.88
N LYS A 379 5.02 -13.66 34.19
CA LYS A 379 5.92 -14.79 33.89
C LYS A 379 5.21 -15.98 33.24
N ALA A 380 4.51 -15.72 32.14
CA ALA A 380 3.69 -16.69 31.41
C ALA A 380 2.52 -17.30 32.22
N SER A 381 1.96 -16.58 33.20
CA SER A 381 0.71 -16.97 33.86
C SER A 381 -0.50 -16.95 32.91
N ARG A 382 -0.45 -16.09 31.89
CA ARG A 382 -1.41 -16.03 30.78
C ARG A 382 -0.72 -15.61 29.47
N LEU A 383 -1.44 -15.76 28.36
CA LEU A 383 -1.03 -15.21 27.07
C LEU A 383 -1.40 -13.71 26.98
N PRO A 384 -0.65 -12.91 26.18
CA PRO A 384 -0.98 -11.52 25.92
C PRO A 384 -2.29 -11.41 25.13
N SER A 385 -3.00 -10.31 25.35
CA SER A 385 -4.28 -9.97 24.71
C SER A 385 -4.21 -8.57 24.11
N PHE A 386 -5.23 -8.19 23.33
CA PHE A 386 -5.30 -6.82 22.77
C PHE A 386 -5.45 -5.73 23.84
N GLU A 387 -5.91 -6.05 25.04
CA GLU A 387 -6.01 -5.10 26.17
C GLU A 387 -4.63 -4.70 26.71
N ASP A 388 -3.60 -5.51 26.43
CA ASP A 388 -2.23 -5.27 26.87
C ASP A 388 -1.47 -4.33 25.91
N TRP A 389 -2.06 -3.93 24.78
CA TRP A 389 -1.37 -3.21 23.70
C TRP A 389 -0.61 -1.97 24.19
N ASP A 390 -1.26 -1.14 25.00
CA ASP A 390 -0.66 0.11 25.53
C ASP A 390 0.46 -0.15 26.55
N GLN A 391 0.46 -1.33 27.17
CA GLN A 391 1.47 -1.79 28.14
C GLN A 391 2.64 -2.53 27.48
N LEU A 392 2.60 -2.74 26.16
CA LEU A 392 3.60 -3.47 25.40
C LEU A 392 4.35 -2.59 24.36
N PRO A 393 4.90 -1.41 24.75
CA PRO A 393 5.52 -0.48 23.81
C PRO A 393 6.77 -1.06 23.11
N TYR A 394 7.49 -1.99 23.74
CA TYR A 394 8.66 -2.62 23.13
C TYR A 394 8.23 -3.60 22.05
N ILE A 395 7.12 -4.33 22.25
CA ILE A 395 6.56 -5.21 21.22
C ILE A 395 6.10 -4.41 20.00
N VAL A 396 5.46 -3.25 20.20
CA VAL A 396 5.09 -2.35 19.10
C VAL A 396 6.35 -1.89 18.34
N ALA A 397 7.40 -1.53 19.06
CA ALA A 397 8.69 -1.14 18.48
C ALA A 397 9.36 -2.29 17.69
N VAL A 398 9.27 -3.53 18.17
CA VAL A 398 9.73 -4.75 17.48
C VAL A 398 8.97 -4.95 16.18
N ILE A 399 7.65 -4.76 16.18
CA ILE A 399 6.82 -4.86 14.97
C ILE A 399 7.28 -3.83 13.93
N LYS A 400 7.46 -2.56 14.34
CA LYS A 400 7.93 -1.49 13.45
C LYS A 400 9.34 -1.74 12.92
N GLU A 401 10.26 -2.21 13.77
CA GLU A 401 11.62 -2.57 13.35
C GLU A 401 11.62 -3.76 12.39
N SER A 402 10.70 -4.71 12.53
CA SER A 402 10.56 -5.79 11.55
C SER A 402 10.16 -5.28 10.16
N LEU A 403 9.26 -4.29 10.09
CA LEU A 403 8.80 -3.71 8.84
C LEU A 403 9.88 -2.84 8.17
N ARG A 404 10.77 -2.23 8.97
CA ARG A 404 11.92 -1.46 8.48
C ARG A 404 13.10 -2.36 8.08
N TRP A 405 13.56 -3.24 8.97
CA TRP A 405 14.82 -3.98 8.84
C TRP A 405 14.85 -4.87 7.61
N ARG A 406 13.75 -5.56 7.29
CA ARG A 406 13.66 -6.32 6.04
C ARG A 406 12.26 -6.14 5.46
N PRO A 407 12.06 -5.15 4.58
CA PRO A 407 10.75 -4.90 4.03
C PRO A 407 10.32 -6.03 3.10
N ASN A 408 9.11 -6.53 3.33
CA ASN A 408 8.55 -7.66 2.59
C ASN A 408 8.01 -7.29 1.21
N MET A 409 7.36 -6.13 1.08
CA MET A 409 6.95 -5.64 -0.23
C MET A 409 8.19 -5.50 -1.11
N THR A 410 8.14 -6.17 -2.27
CA THR A 410 9.13 -6.20 -3.35
C THR A 410 9.90 -4.89 -3.36
N GLY A 411 11.24 -4.94 -3.40
CA GLY A 411 12.15 -3.79 -3.18
C GLY A 411 11.95 -2.53 -4.03
N SER A 412 10.83 -2.39 -4.74
CA SER A 412 10.34 -1.29 -5.57
C SER A 412 8.91 -0.81 -5.20
N GLY A 413 8.27 -1.29 -4.12
CA GLY A 413 6.88 -0.92 -3.78
C GLY A 413 5.86 -1.19 -4.92
N THR A 414 4.62 -0.72 -4.79
CA THR A 414 3.67 -0.74 -5.92
C THR A 414 3.92 0.49 -6.81
N PRO A 415 4.24 0.31 -8.10
CA PRO A 415 4.55 1.42 -8.98
C PRO A 415 3.34 2.33 -9.20
N ARG A 416 3.61 3.63 -9.24
CA ARG A 416 2.62 4.67 -9.49
C ARG A 416 2.89 5.35 -10.81
N ALA A 417 1.85 5.86 -11.46
CA ALA A 417 1.99 6.63 -12.68
C ALA A 417 1.58 8.09 -12.44
N LEU A 418 2.40 9.00 -12.93
CA LEU A 418 2.15 10.43 -12.89
C LEU A 418 0.99 10.79 -13.84
N ILE A 419 -0.02 11.53 -13.38
CA ILE A 419 -1.22 11.84 -14.19
C ILE A 419 -1.12 13.12 -15.01
N GLU A 420 -0.21 14.03 -14.64
CA GLU A 420 0.04 15.35 -15.23
C GLU A 420 1.55 15.67 -15.14
N ASP A 421 2.10 16.47 -16.06
CA ASP A 421 3.52 16.85 -15.99
C ASP A 421 3.85 17.52 -14.63
N ASP A 422 4.95 17.13 -13.99
CA ASP A 422 5.40 17.73 -12.71
C ASP A 422 6.89 18.09 -12.77
N THR A 423 7.28 19.05 -11.92
CA THR A 423 8.67 19.48 -11.75
C THR A 423 9.07 19.35 -10.29
N TYR A 424 10.18 18.67 -10.03
CA TYR A 424 10.73 18.51 -8.70
C TYR A 424 12.25 18.32 -8.74
N GLY A 425 12.98 18.94 -7.80
CA GLY A 425 14.44 18.79 -7.70
C GLY A 425 15.22 19.24 -8.95
N GLY A 426 14.70 20.21 -9.71
CA GLY A 426 15.29 20.65 -10.99
C GLY A 426 15.03 19.71 -12.18
N PHE A 427 14.32 18.61 -11.97
CA PHE A 427 13.87 17.66 -12.98
C PHE A 427 12.44 17.97 -13.43
N VAL A 428 12.14 17.65 -14.68
CA VAL A 428 10.83 17.86 -15.31
C VAL A 428 10.35 16.51 -15.83
N PHE A 429 9.25 16.02 -15.29
CA PHE A 429 8.70 14.70 -15.57
C PHE A 429 7.50 14.78 -16.50
N GLU A 430 7.43 13.84 -17.45
CA GLU A 430 6.30 13.69 -18.36
C GLU A 430 5.15 12.92 -17.71
N LYS A 431 3.91 13.33 -17.99
CA LYS A 431 2.70 12.54 -17.71
C LYS A 431 2.88 11.08 -18.17
N GLY A 432 2.50 10.13 -17.31
CA GLY A 432 2.63 8.70 -17.55
C GLY A 432 4.00 8.13 -17.16
N THR A 433 4.94 8.95 -16.68
CA THR A 433 6.17 8.46 -16.03
C THR A 433 5.80 7.61 -14.83
N THR A 434 6.42 6.43 -14.73
CA THR A 434 6.25 5.50 -13.60
C THR A 434 7.21 5.87 -12.48
N PHE A 435 6.71 5.99 -11.26
CA PHE A 435 7.47 6.20 -10.04
C PHE A 435 7.35 4.98 -9.14
N SER A 436 8.47 4.61 -8.55
CA SER A 436 8.60 3.48 -7.64
C SER A 436 9.62 3.88 -6.58
N TYR A 437 9.46 3.42 -5.34
CA TYR A 437 10.44 3.71 -4.29
C TYR A 437 11.19 2.44 -3.92
N ASN A 438 12.50 2.56 -3.71
CA ASN A 438 13.32 1.46 -3.26
C ASN A 438 13.22 1.35 -1.74
N HIS A 439 12.22 0.59 -1.28
CA HIS A 439 11.97 0.47 0.15
C HIS A 439 13.19 -0.07 0.90
N PHE A 440 13.90 -1.03 0.30
CA PHE A 440 15.09 -1.60 0.92
C PHE A 440 16.19 -0.55 1.11
N ALA A 441 16.50 0.22 0.06
CA ALA A 441 17.53 1.26 0.12
C ALA A 441 17.17 2.37 1.11
N ILE A 442 15.89 2.77 1.16
CA ILE A 442 15.39 3.73 2.15
C ILE A 442 15.57 3.17 3.56
N SER A 443 15.16 1.92 3.78
CA SER A 443 15.20 1.32 5.11
C SER A 443 16.61 1.04 5.60
N HIS A 444 17.59 0.93 4.69
CA HIS A 444 19.02 0.77 5.00
C HIS A 444 19.84 2.03 4.75
N ASN A 445 19.20 3.19 4.60
CA ASN A 445 19.92 4.45 4.54
C ASN A 445 20.55 4.73 5.92
N GLU A 446 21.87 4.64 6.03
CA GLU A 446 22.58 4.81 7.31
C GLU A 446 22.38 6.20 7.93
N LYS A 447 22.14 7.22 7.11
CA LYS A 447 21.84 8.58 7.58
C LYS A 447 20.51 8.65 8.33
N GLU A 448 19.50 7.92 7.84
CA GLU A 448 18.16 7.90 8.43
C GLU A 448 18.06 6.85 9.54
N PHE A 449 18.75 5.71 9.36
CA PHE A 449 18.73 4.58 10.28
C PHE A 449 20.17 4.17 10.66
N PRO A 450 20.76 4.80 11.70
CA PRO A 450 22.06 4.40 12.21
C PRO A 450 22.05 2.92 12.62
N ARG A 451 23.14 2.21 12.30
CA ARG A 451 23.25 0.75 12.47
C ARG A 451 22.10 0.01 11.79
N ASN A 452 21.82 0.37 10.54
CA ASN A 452 20.72 -0.15 9.70
C ASN A 452 20.63 -1.69 9.62
N GLU A 453 21.76 -2.40 9.60
CA GLU A 453 21.84 -3.87 9.48
C GLU A 453 21.50 -4.61 10.78
N VAL A 454 21.54 -3.91 11.92
CA VAL A 454 21.21 -4.46 13.23
C VAL A 454 19.72 -4.27 13.49
N PHE A 455 19.07 -5.34 13.93
CA PHE A 455 17.69 -5.28 14.41
C PHE A 455 17.66 -4.61 15.79
N LEU A 456 17.24 -3.35 15.83
CA LEU A 456 17.26 -2.49 17.02
C LEU A 456 15.88 -1.83 17.21
N PRO A 457 14.94 -2.48 17.93
CA PRO A 457 13.60 -1.94 18.20
C PRO A 457 13.60 -0.57 18.86
N GLU A 458 14.61 -0.28 19.69
CA GLU A 458 14.73 0.94 20.50
C GLU A 458 14.63 2.22 19.66
N ARG A 459 14.94 2.17 18.36
CA ARG A 459 14.80 3.32 17.46
C ARG A 459 13.36 3.82 17.28
N PHE A 460 12.38 2.94 17.49
CA PHE A 460 10.95 3.24 17.35
C PHE A 460 10.28 3.64 18.67
N LEU A 461 11.01 3.61 19.79
CA LEU A 461 10.54 4.12 21.09
C LEU A 461 10.59 5.65 21.10
N ASN A 462 9.73 6.26 20.29
CA ASN A 462 9.62 7.70 20.11
C ASN A 462 8.14 8.13 20.09
N ALA A 463 7.89 9.43 19.85
CA ALA A 463 6.54 10.00 19.86
C ALA A 463 5.59 9.39 18.81
N ASP A 464 6.14 8.80 17.73
CA ASP A 464 5.36 8.16 16.67
C ASP A 464 5.16 6.65 16.90
N LEU A 465 5.44 6.11 18.10
CA LEU A 465 5.39 4.67 18.38
C LEU A 465 4.04 4.05 18.01
N GLN A 466 2.93 4.69 18.41
CA GLN A 466 1.57 4.19 18.17
C GLN A 466 1.07 4.41 16.73
N ASP A 467 1.76 5.25 15.96
CA ASP A 467 1.48 5.42 14.55
C ASP A 467 2.19 4.34 13.75
N MET A 468 1.45 3.27 13.42
CA MET A 468 1.97 2.10 12.70
C MET A 468 2.38 2.40 11.26
N LEU A 469 2.07 3.58 10.70
CA LEU A 469 2.44 3.95 9.34
C LEU A 469 3.75 4.78 9.29
N LYS A 470 4.16 5.36 10.42
CA LYS A 470 5.34 6.22 10.48
C LYS A 470 6.65 5.48 10.75
N GLY A 471 7.70 5.98 10.10
CA GLY A 471 9.09 5.53 10.30
C GLY A 471 9.50 4.35 9.42
N HIS A 472 8.62 3.88 8.54
CA HIS A 472 8.92 2.90 7.49
C HIS A 472 7.95 3.08 6.30
N LEU A 473 8.21 2.43 5.16
CA LEU A 473 7.30 2.41 4.00
C LEU A 473 6.70 1.01 3.76
N GLY A 474 6.55 0.20 4.83
CA GLY A 474 6.04 -1.17 4.79
C GLY A 474 4.67 -1.33 4.16
N PHE A 475 3.84 -0.29 4.25
CA PHE A 475 2.48 -0.27 3.70
C PHE A 475 2.33 0.66 2.48
N GLY A 476 3.44 1.15 1.93
CA GLY A 476 3.40 2.21 0.92
C GLY A 476 3.59 3.60 1.49
N ALA A 477 3.67 4.56 0.58
CA ALA A 477 3.62 5.99 0.82
C ALA A 477 2.25 6.48 0.31
N GLY A 478 1.37 7.03 1.13
CA GLY A 478 0.12 7.67 0.70
C GLY A 478 -0.32 8.81 1.63
N PRO A 479 -1.30 9.62 1.20
CA PRO A 479 -1.77 10.75 1.99
C PRO A 479 -2.37 10.27 3.32
N ASP A 480 -1.66 10.55 4.41
CA ASP A 480 -2.20 10.68 5.75
C ASP A 480 -2.91 12.06 5.88
N ALA A 481 -3.59 12.35 6.98
CA ALA A 481 -4.42 13.55 7.28
C ALA A 481 -3.77 14.93 7.02
N SER A 482 -2.54 14.97 6.52
CA SER A 482 -1.82 16.10 5.91
C SER A 482 -2.52 16.72 4.67
N GLY A 483 -3.53 16.05 4.11
CA GLY A 483 -4.26 16.53 2.92
C GLY A 483 -4.86 17.92 3.08
N LEU A 484 -5.37 18.29 4.27
CA LEU A 484 -5.97 19.60 4.48
C LEU A 484 -4.94 20.74 4.43
N ILE A 485 -3.72 20.50 4.94
CA ILE A 485 -2.62 21.48 4.92
C ILE A 485 -2.13 21.70 3.47
N ALA A 486 -2.10 20.65 2.65
CA ALA A 486 -1.70 20.75 1.25
C ALA A 486 -2.60 21.70 0.42
N HIS A 487 -3.85 21.87 0.83
CA HIS A 487 -4.81 22.78 0.20
C HIS A 487 -4.76 24.21 0.76
N ARG A 488 -4.00 24.47 1.83
CA ARG A 488 -3.82 25.80 2.41
C ARG A 488 -2.68 26.57 1.72
N THR A 489 -2.79 27.89 1.63
CA THR A 489 -1.64 28.75 1.32
C THR A 489 -0.67 28.76 2.51
N ALA A 490 0.59 29.12 2.29
CA ALA A 490 1.62 29.13 3.35
C ALA A 490 1.24 30.04 4.53
N ASP A 491 0.52 31.13 4.23
CA ASP A 491 0.00 32.16 5.14
C ASP A 491 -1.44 31.90 5.61
N CYS A 492 -2.03 30.74 5.29
CA CYS A 492 -3.42 30.46 5.63
C CYS A 492 -3.64 30.48 7.14
N THR A 493 -4.72 31.13 7.55
CA THR A 493 -5.16 31.18 8.94
C THR A 493 -6.53 30.55 9.11
N GLN A 494 -6.78 29.98 10.29
CA GLN A 494 -8.07 29.45 10.67
C GLN A 494 -8.57 30.16 11.92
N ARG A 495 -9.76 30.75 11.81
CA ARG A 495 -10.46 31.40 12.91
C ARG A 495 -11.69 30.60 13.28
N ILE A 496 -11.81 30.30 14.57
CA ILE A 496 -12.96 29.62 15.16
C ILE A 496 -13.89 30.67 15.77
N LEU A 497 -15.18 30.53 15.50
CA LEU A 497 -16.27 31.36 15.98
C LEU A 497 -17.28 30.50 16.75
N PRO A 498 -18.04 31.07 17.71
CA PRO A 498 -18.09 32.50 18.07
C PRO A 498 -16.93 32.99 18.95
N LYS A 499 -16.62 34.31 18.90
CA LYS A 499 -15.45 34.93 19.56
C LYS A 499 -15.38 34.70 21.08
N ASN A 500 -16.52 34.46 21.73
CA ASN A 500 -16.62 34.15 23.15
C ASN A 500 -16.05 32.76 23.52
N LEU A 501 -15.71 31.91 22.55
CA LEU A 501 -14.96 30.67 22.78
C LEU A 501 -13.46 30.92 23.07
N ASN A 502 -12.98 32.17 22.95
CA ASN A 502 -11.60 32.59 23.21
C ASN A 502 -10.51 31.72 22.54
N GLN A 503 -10.83 31.08 21.42
CA GLN A 503 -9.85 30.28 20.67
C GLN A 503 -8.87 31.18 19.91
N PRO A 504 -7.56 30.90 19.96
CA PRO A 504 -6.58 31.65 19.19
C PRO A 504 -6.80 31.41 17.69
N THR A 505 -6.38 32.36 16.86
CA THR A 505 -6.32 32.11 15.41
C THR A 505 -5.17 31.16 15.13
N HIS A 506 -5.45 30.06 14.44
CA HIS A 506 -4.46 29.03 14.14
C HIS A 506 -3.79 29.29 12.80
N THR A 507 -2.46 29.27 12.78
CA THR A 507 -1.65 29.24 11.55
C THR A 507 -1.44 27.77 11.13
N ASN A 508 -0.84 27.52 9.97
CA ASN A 508 -0.52 26.15 9.55
C ASN A 508 0.34 25.38 10.57
N GLU A 509 1.27 26.06 11.24
CA GLU A 509 2.14 25.47 12.25
C GLU A 509 1.39 25.12 13.54
N THR A 510 0.50 26.00 14.01
CA THR A 510 -0.25 25.80 15.25
C THR A 510 -1.52 24.96 15.06
N TYR A 511 -2.03 24.87 13.83
CA TYR A 511 -3.21 24.08 13.50
C TYR A 511 -2.99 22.59 13.71
N PHE A 512 -1.83 22.06 13.31
CA PHE A 512 -1.52 20.64 13.50
C PHE A 512 -1.46 20.28 14.99
N ALA A 513 -0.78 21.11 15.79
CA ALA A 513 -0.73 20.93 17.24
C ALA A 513 -2.12 20.99 17.90
N PHE A 514 -2.97 21.91 17.45
CA PHE A 514 -4.37 22.01 17.91
C PHE A 514 -5.20 20.75 17.59
N MET A 515 -5.13 20.26 16.34
CA MET A 515 -5.84 19.06 15.92
C MET A 515 -5.34 17.81 16.67
N CYS A 516 -4.03 17.68 16.87
CA CYS A 516 -3.44 16.58 17.63
C CYS A 516 -3.83 16.63 19.12
N ALA A 517 -3.86 17.82 19.72
CA ALA A 517 -4.33 17.99 21.10
C ALA A 517 -5.81 17.61 21.22
N GLY A 518 -6.65 18.02 20.27
CA GLY A 518 -8.07 17.63 20.24
C GLY A 518 -8.27 16.12 20.08
N ALA A 519 -7.51 15.48 19.18
CA ALA A 519 -7.60 14.04 18.93
C ALA A 519 -7.30 13.18 20.18
N ALA A 520 -6.43 13.64 21.07
CA ALA A 520 -6.09 12.92 22.30
C ALA A 520 -7.28 12.77 23.29
N PHE A 521 -8.32 13.58 23.15
CA PHE A 521 -9.49 13.57 24.04
C PHE A 521 -10.72 12.88 23.44
N VAL A 522 -10.58 12.36 22.21
CA VAL A 522 -11.68 11.79 21.44
C VAL A 522 -11.48 10.28 21.29
N LYS A 523 -12.36 9.49 21.90
CA LYS A 523 -12.37 8.03 21.80
C LYS A 523 -12.89 7.57 20.43
N SER A 524 -13.89 8.27 19.92
CA SER A 524 -14.41 8.07 18.56
C SER A 524 -15.05 9.36 18.05
N LEU A 525 -14.83 9.68 16.77
CA LEU A 525 -15.45 10.83 16.11
C LEU A 525 -15.80 10.44 14.68
N LYS A 526 -17.03 10.73 14.29
CA LYS A 526 -17.50 10.62 12.91
C LYS A 526 -17.86 12.01 12.43
N PHE A 527 -17.39 12.37 11.25
CA PHE A 527 -17.83 13.57 10.55
C PHE A 527 -18.71 13.17 9.38
N ALA A 528 -19.82 13.86 9.20
CA ALA A 528 -20.66 13.78 8.02
C ALA A 528 -20.74 15.16 7.38
N LEU A 529 -20.77 15.19 6.04
CA LEU A 529 -21.18 16.38 5.31
C LEU A 529 -22.70 16.28 5.16
N ASP A 530 -23.44 17.22 5.73
CA ASP A 530 -24.90 17.14 5.80
C ASP A 530 -25.55 17.63 4.50
N ASP A 531 -24.95 18.64 3.86
CA ASP A 531 -25.42 19.24 2.62
C ASP A 531 -24.31 19.37 1.57
N ASP A 532 -24.70 19.47 0.29
CA ASP A 532 -23.76 19.79 -0.77
C ASP A 532 -23.05 21.14 -0.49
N PRO A 533 -21.73 21.24 -0.77
CA PRO A 533 -20.98 22.48 -0.55
C PRO A 533 -21.60 23.66 -1.29
N MET A 534 -21.89 24.75 -0.59
CA MET A 534 -22.36 25.98 -1.21
C MET A 534 -21.16 26.75 -1.74
N VAL A 535 -21.13 26.98 -3.06
CA VAL A 535 -20.03 27.68 -3.74
C VAL A 535 -20.51 29.06 -4.20
N ASP A 536 -19.84 30.11 -3.73
CA ASP A 536 -19.95 31.47 -4.27
C ASP A 536 -18.70 31.77 -5.09
N GLU A 537 -18.82 31.64 -6.42
CA GLU A 537 -17.72 31.86 -7.36
C GLU A 537 -17.26 33.32 -7.39
N VAL A 538 -18.16 34.27 -7.13
CA VAL A 538 -17.87 35.71 -7.16
C VAL A 538 -17.13 36.13 -5.90
N ALA A 539 -17.60 35.68 -4.74
CA ALA A 539 -16.94 35.92 -3.46
C ALA A 539 -15.74 34.99 -3.22
N ARG A 540 -15.54 33.97 -4.09
CA ARG A 540 -14.51 32.93 -4.00
C ARG A 540 -14.57 32.20 -2.66
N LYS A 541 -15.78 31.84 -2.24
CA LYS A 541 -16.02 31.16 -0.97
C LYS A 541 -16.71 29.84 -1.17
N VAL A 542 -16.31 28.85 -0.38
CA VAL A 542 -16.99 27.56 -0.28
C VAL A 542 -17.45 27.41 1.16
N MET A 543 -18.75 27.24 1.37
CA MET A 543 -19.32 26.93 2.67
C MET A 543 -19.64 25.45 2.74
N LEU A 544 -19.14 24.80 3.79
CA LEU A 544 -19.39 23.41 4.12
C LEU A 544 -20.27 23.36 5.36
N HIS A 545 -21.33 22.56 5.28
CA HIS A 545 -22.17 22.23 6.42
C HIS A 545 -21.89 20.78 6.83
N MET A 546 -21.40 20.59 8.05
CA MET A 546 -20.96 19.29 8.54
C MET A 546 -21.47 19.05 9.95
N SER A 547 -21.74 17.80 10.28
CA SER A 547 -22.06 17.35 11.63
C SER A 547 -20.98 16.39 12.10
N SER A 548 -20.79 16.33 13.41
CA SER A 548 -20.03 15.27 14.03
C SER A 548 -20.73 14.67 15.23
N ASP A 549 -20.58 13.36 15.35
CA ASP A 549 -21.06 12.54 16.46
C ASP A 549 -19.91 11.66 16.95
N GLY A 550 -19.78 11.49 18.26
CA GLY A 550 -18.68 10.75 18.84
C GLY A 550 -18.71 10.63 20.36
N GLU A 551 -17.70 9.96 20.88
CA GLU A 551 -17.44 9.85 22.33
C GLU A 551 -16.13 10.53 22.67
N THR A 552 -16.15 11.41 23.67
CA THR A 552 -14.97 12.03 24.27
C THR A 552 -14.73 11.47 25.66
N VAL A 553 -13.58 11.78 26.25
CA VAL A 553 -13.32 11.48 27.66
C VAL A 553 -14.30 12.16 28.62
N ALA A 554 -14.93 13.26 28.20
CA ALA A 554 -15.93 13.98 29.00
C ALA A 554 -17.34 13.38 28.87
N GLY A 555 -17.64 12.69 27.77
CA GLY A 555 -18.94 12.09 27.46
C GLY A 555 -19.31 12.19 25.97
N PRO A 556 -20.59 11.98 25.59
CA PRO A 556 -21.02 12.01 24.20
C PRO A 556 -20.84 13.42 23.61
N TYR A 557 -20.33 13.47 22.38
CA TYR A 557 -20.03 14.69 21.65
C TYR A 557 -20.86 14.75 20.37
N ASN A 558 -21.69 15.77 20.26
CA ASN A 558 -22.51 16.06 19.09
C ASN A 558 -22.36 17.53 18.75
N ASN A 559 -21.86 17.83 17.55
CA ASN A 559 -21.61 19.20 17.14
C ASN A 559 -21.91 19.41 15.66
N GLU A 560 -22.36 20.62 15.33
CA GLU A 560 -22.62 21.08 13.97
C GLU A 560 -21.59 22.16 13.62
N TYR A 561 -21.10 22.11 12.38
CA TYR A 561 -19.99 22.90 11.88
C TYR A 561 -20.43 23.61 10.61
N PHE A 562 -20.20 24.92 10.58
CA PHE A 562 -20.23 25.68 9.34
C PHE A 562 -18.83 26.17 9.03
N ILE A 563 -18.20 25.63 7.99
CA ILE A 563 -16.84 25.97 7.60
C ILE A 563 -16.88 26.78 6.32
N VAL A 564 -16.42 28.02 6.39
CA VAL A 564 -16.27 28.91 5.23
C VAL A 564 -14.81 28.95 4.82
N LEU A 565 -14.53 28.41 3.64
CA LEU A 565 -13.23 28.44 2.99
C LEU A 565 -13.18 29.64 2.04
N SER A 566 -12.25 30.55 2.27
CA SER A 566 -11.94 31.64 1.32
C SER A 566 -10.79 31.21 0.42
N MET A 567 -11.02 31.18 -0.89
CA MET A 567 -10.10 30.62 -1.87
C MET A 567 -9.17 31.68 -2.47
N THR A 568 -8.04 31.25 -3.06
CA THR A 568 -7.15 32.09 -3.87
C THR A 568 -7.80 32.53 -5.18
N GLU A 569 -7.21 33.51 -5.89
CA GLU A 569 -7.81 34.08 -7.10
C GLU A 569 -8.03 33.08 -8.23
N ASP A 570 -7.16 32.06 -8.29
CA ASP A 570 -7.20 30.95 -9.23
C ASP A 570 -8.07 29.78 -8.74
N GLY A 571 -8.65 29.88 -7.54
CA GLY A 571 -9.51 28.86 -6.94
C GLY A 571 -8.79 27.58 -6.52
N THR A 572 -7.45 27.53 -6.55
CA THR A 572 -6.69 26.29 -6.35
C THR A 572 -6.32 26.01 -4.90
N LYS A 573 -6.26 27.05 -4.05
CA LYS A 573 -5.87 26.96 -2.63
C LYS A 573 -6.79 27.75 -1.71
N ILE A 574 -6.76 27.39 -0.43
CA ILE A 574 -7.48 28.02 0.66
C ILE A 574 -6.58 29.07 1.30
N LYS A 575 -7.03 30.31 1.35
CA LYS A 575 -6.34 31.45 1.96
C LYS A 575 -6.75 31.71 3.40
N GLU A 576 -8.03 31.50 3.72
CA GLU A 576 -8.56 31.70 5.07
C GLU A 576 -9.67 30.69 5.33
N ILE A 577 -9.73 30.19 6.56
CA ILE A 577 -10.78 29.29 7.04
C ILE A 577 -11.49 29.99 8.19
N THR A 578 -12.80 30.16 8.08
CA THR A 578 -13.64 30.56 9.20
C THR A 578 -14.54 29.39 9.56
N GLU A 579 -14.37 28.85 10.76
CA GLU A 579 -15.15 27.74 11.29
C GLU A 579 -16.10 28.27 12.36
N PHE A 580 -17.38 27.95 12.23
CA PHE A 580 -18.39 28.21 13.24
C PHE A 580 -18.72 26.89 13.93
N LEU A 581 -18.61 26.90 15.25
CA LEU A 581 -18.95 25.78 16.13
C LEU A 581 -20.21 26.11 16.91
N ASP A 582 -21.08 25.12 17.14
CA ASP A 582 -22.12 25.28 18.15
C ASP A 582 -21.46 25.39 19.54
N SER A 583 -21.60 26.58 20.11
CA SER A 583 -20.95 26.99 21.36
C SER A 583 -21.29 26.11 22.56
N ARG A 584 -22.45 25.44 22.63
CA ARG A 584 -22.85 24.71 23.86
C ARG A 584 -22.05 23.44 24.08
N THR A 585 -21.89 22.61 23.05
CA THR A 585 -21.13 21.35 23.16
C THR A 585 -19.64 21.62 23.34
N PHE A 586 -19.12 22.62 22.61
CA PHE A 586 -17.69 22.92 22.64
C PHE A 586 -17.24 23.58 23.96
N LEU A 587 -18.04 24.48 24.55
CA LEU A 587 -17.72 25.09 25.86
C LEU A 587 -17.56 24.03 26.95
N TRP A 588 -18.46 23.05 27.01
CA TRP A 588 -18.41 21.98 28.01
C TRP A 588 -17.15 21.11 27.86
N VAL A 589 -16.77 20.76 26.63
CA VAL A 589 -15.52 20.02 26.36
C VAL A 589 -14.30 20.87 26.72
N THR A 590 -14.31 22.16 26.41
CA THR A 590 -13.18 23.06 26.71
C THR A 590 -13.02 23.28 28.21
N GLU A 591 -14.12 23.42 28.96
CA GLU A 591 -14.12 23.50 30.43
C GLU A 591 -13.64 22.19 31.07
N ALA A 592 -14.06 21.03 30.54
CA ALA A 592 -13.57 19.73 30.97
C ALA A 592 -12.06 19.58 30.70
N ILE A 593 -11.58 20.01 29.53
CA ILE A 593 -10.16 20.02 29.17
C ILE A 593 -9.37 20.93 30.11
N GLN A 594 -9.83 22.16 30.36
CA GLN A 594 -9.16 23.08 31.28
C GLN A 594 -9.12 22.54 32.71
N LYS A 595 -10.19 21.86 33.16
CA LYS A 595 -10.24 21.21 34.47
C LYS A 595 -9.23 20.07 34.58
N VAL A 596 -9.16 19.19 33.58
CA VAL A 596 -8.19 18.07 33.55
C VAL A 596 -6.75 18.58 33.46
N ILE A 597 -6.47 19.61 32.66
CA ILE A 597 -5.14 20.23 32.59
C ILE A 597 -4.75 20.82 33.94
N LYS A 598 -5.69 21.49 34.63
CA LYS A 598 -5.45 22.07 35.95
C LYS A 598 -5.21 20.99 37.01
N GLU A 599 -5.99 19.92 37.00
CA GLU A 599 -5.81 18.75 37.89
C GLU A 599 -4.48 18.03 37.63
N SER A 600 -4.05 17.92 36.36
CA SER A 600 -2.75 17.38 35.97
C SER A 600 -1.57 18.25 36.39
N GLN A 601 -1.74 19.58 36.41
CA GLN A 601 -0.70 20.52 36.85
C GLN A 601 -0.63 20.67 38.38
N GLU A 602 -1.71 20.38 39.10
CA GLU A 602 -1.72 20.35 40.57
C GLU A 602 -1.20 19.01 41.14
N GLN A 603 -1.13 17.96 40.31
CA GLN A 603 -0.56 16.65 40.65
C GLN A 603 0.94 16.50 40.29
N ALA A 604 1.51 17.44 39.54
CA ALA A 604 2.93 17.52 39.20
C ALA A 604 3.63 18.57 40.06
#